data_AF-A0A352YWU4-F1
#
_entry.id   AF-A0A352YWU4-F1
#
_cell.length_a   1.000
_cell.length_b   1.000
_cell.length_c   1.000
_cell.angle_alpha   90.00
_cell.angle_beta   90.00
_cell.angle_gamma   90.00
#
_symmetry.space_group_name_H-M   'P 1'
#
loop_
_entity.id
_entity.type
_entity.pdbx_description
1 polymer ?
#
loop_
_entity_poly.entity_id
_entity_poly.type
_entity_poly.pdbx_seq_one_letter_code
_entity_poly.pdbx_strand_id
1 'polypeptide(L)'
;MIAYENHWLARDRQYLNEMSEQTHDDFIPKWWTLEWEMIEMLDKDVDERSEYWLVRTEWNGMTYEGTGVYVHDELAEVEDIEIKK
;
A
#
# COMPACT_ATOMS: atom_id res chain seq x y z
N MET A 1 -43.73 0.61 -48.21
CA MET A 1 -42.29 0.30 -48.13
C MET A 1 -41.78 0.82 -46.82
N ILE A 2 -41.54 -0.06 -45.85
CA ILE A 2 -40.76 0.25 -44.64
C ILE A 2 -39.82 -0.92 -44.48
N ALA A 3 -38.52 -0.61 -44.51
CA ALA A 3 -37.43 -1.57 -44.53
C ALA A 3 -37.30 -2.28 -43.18
N TYR A 4 -36.96 -3.56 -43.27
CA TYR A 4 -36.48 -4.38 -42.16
C TYR A 4 -35.04 -3.98 -41.84
N GLU A 5 -34.76 -3.62 -40.59
CA GLU A 5 -33.39 -3.67 -40.07
C GLU A 5 -33.37 -4.32 -38.68
N ASN A 6 -32.86 -5.56 -38.68
CA ASN A 6 -32.48 -6.32 -37.50
C ASN A 6 -31.20 -5.73 -36.90
N HIS A 7 -31.27 -5.10 -35.72
CA HIS A 7 -30.09 -4.72 -34.96
C HIS A 7 -30.03 -5.49 -33.62
N TRP A 8 -30.07 -6.82 -33.70
CA TRP A 8 -29.42 -7.67 -32.70
C TRP A 8 -27.91 -7.47 -32.85
N LEU A 9 -27.30 -6.52 -32.15
CA LEU A 9 -25.85 -6.46 -31.86
C LEU A 9 -25.48 -5.28 -30.92
N ALA A 10 -26.42 -4.73 -30.14
CA ALA A 10 -26.11 -3.70 -29.14
C ALA A 10 -25.97 -4.26 -27.70
N ARG A 11 -25.73 -5.57 -27.56
CA ARG A 11 -25.64 -6.26 -26.26
C ARG A 11 -24.20 -6.58 -25.82
N ASP A 12 -23.20 -5.99 -26.47
CA ASP A 12 -21.79 -6.45 -26.35
C ASP A 12 -20.77 -5.30 -26.17
N ARG A 13 -21.18 -4.15 -25.62
CA ARG A 13 -20.25 -3.06 -25.28
C ARG A 13 -20.39 -2.46 -23.89
N GLN A 14 -21.22 -3.06 -23.03
CA GLN A 14 -21.31 -2.64 -21.62
C GLN A 14 -20.62 -3.62 -20.66
N TYR A 15 -20.10 -4.76 -21.14
CA TYR A 15 -19.51 -5.80 -20.28
C TYR A 15 -17.97 -5.77 -20.15
N LEU A 16 -17.29 -4.79 -20.74
CA LEU A 16 -15.82 -4.71 -20.72
C LEU A 16 -15.24 -3.52 -19.93
N ASN A 17 -16.09 -2.69 -19.31
CA ASN A 17 -15.62 -1.48 -18.61
C ASN A 17 -15.92 -1.46 -17.10
N GLU A 18 -16.25 -2.61 -16.51
CA GLU A 18 -16.47 -2.74 -15.05
C GLU A 18 -15.56 -3.82 -14.42
N MET A 19 -14.61 -4.39 -15.18
CA MET A 19 -13.65 -5.40 -14.70
C MET A 19 -12.18 -4.94 -14.75
N SER A 20 -11.92 -3.64 -14.78
CA SER A 20 -10.57 -3.09 -14.78
C SER A 20 -10.52 -1.86 -13.88
N GLU A 21 -10.53 -2.09 -12.57
CA GLU A 21 -9.88 -1.28 -11.53
C GLU A 21 -10.28 -1.85 -10.15
N GLN A 22 -10.12 -3.16 -9.97
CA GLN A 22 -9.73 -3.65 -8.65
C GLN A 22 -8.22 -3.43 -8.57
N THR A 23 -7.84 -2.16 -8.47
CA THR A 23 -6.47 -1.78 -8.11
C THR A 23 -6.16 -2.49 -6.81
N HIS A 24 -5.04 -3.21 -6.83
CA HIS A 24 -4.52 -4.07 -5.78
C HIS A 24 -4.00 -3.22 -4.61
N ASP A 25 -4.79 -2.23 -4.17
CA ASP A 25 -4.44 -1.19 -3.19
C ASP A 25 -4.96 -1.51 -1.77
N ASP A 26 -5.73 -2.60 -1.59
CA ASP A 26 -6.60 -2.72 -0.43
C ASP A 26 -6.01 -3.46 0.79
N PHE A 27 -4.71 -3.77 0.87
CA PHE A 27 -4.23 -4.51 2.04
C PHE A 27 -2.79 -4.26 2.47
N ILE A 28 -2.30 -3.01 2.41
CA ILE A 28 -1.24 -2.59 3.32
C ILE A 28 -1.93 -2.04 4.57
N PRO A 29 -1.91 -2.75 5.71
CA PRO A 29 -2.41 -2.19 6.96
C PRO A 29 -1.69 -0.87 7.25
N LYS A 30 -2.44 0.11 7.73
CA LYS A 30 -1.90 1.41 8.14
C LYS A 30 -0.70 1.18 9.06
N TRP A 31 0.45 1.78 8.77
CA TRP A 31 1.68 1.50 9.50
C TRP A 31 1.52 1.70 11.01
N TRP A 32 0.72 2.69 11.44
CA TRP A 32 0.42 2.95 12.85
C TRP A 32 -0.47 1.91 13.53
N THR A 33 -1.00 0.94 12.78
CA THR A 33 -1.78 -0.18 13.30
C THR A 33 -0.96 -1.45 13.45
N LEU A 34 0.30 -1.42 13.00
CA LEU A 34 1.22 -2.55 13.06
C LEU A 34 2.24 -2.33 14.16
N GLU A 35 2.67 -3.43 14.76
CA GLU A 35 3.82 -3.44 15.66
C GLU A 35 5.07 -3.65 14.82
N TRP A 36 5.96 -2.66 14.85
CA TRP A 36 7.20 -2.65 14.11
C TRP A 36 8.37 -3.03 15.02
N GLU A 37 9.18 -3.96 14.55
CA GLU A 37 10.43 -4.34 15.18
C GLU A 37 11.54 -3.44 14.66
N MET A 38 12.30 -2.81 15.56
CA MET A 38 13.50 -2.05 15.22
C MET A 38 14.64 -3.01 14.92
N ILE A 39 15.14 -2.99 13.68
CA ILE A 39 16.17 -3.91 13.20
C ILE A 39 17.56 -3.26 13.27
N GLU A 40 17.71 -2.08 12.67
CA GLU A 40 18.99 -1.38 12.56
C GLU A 40 18.78 0.13 12.65
N MET A 41 19.67 0.85 13.36
CA MET A 41 19.67 2.31 13.37
C MET A 41 20.36 2.79 12.10
N LEU A 42 19.63 3.50 11.24
CA LEU A 42 20.14 4.05 9.99
C LEU A 42 20.82 5.40 10.22
N ASP A 43 20.16 6.29 10.95
CA ASP A 43 20.66 7.62 11.25
C ASP A 43 20.02 8.20 12.51
N LYS A 44 20.65 9.23 13.08
CA LYS A 44 20.14 9.98 14.22
C LYS A 44 20.46 11.46 14.09
N ASP A 45 19.41 12.26 13.97
CA ASP A 45 19.51 13.70 14.04
C ASP A 45 19.25 14.18 15.47
N VAL A 46 20.32 14.62 16.14
CA VAL A 46 20.26 15.08 17.54
C VAL A 46 19.65 16.48 17.64
N ASP A 47 19.79 17.31 16.62
CA ASP A 47 19.27 18.67 16.57
C ASP A 47 17.74 18.64 16.39
N GLU A 48 17.25 17.76 15.53
CA GLU A 48 15.81 17.55 15.30
C GLU A 48 15.17 16.57 16.31
N ARG A 49 16.00 15.83 17.06
CA ARG A 49 15.58 14.74 17.96
C ARG A 49 14.81 13.64 17.23
N SER A 50 15.23 13.38 15.98
CA SER A 50 14.66 12.39 15.08
C SER A 50 15.64 11.23 14.92
N GLU A 51 15.15 10.00 15.05
CA GLU A 51 15.93 8.78 14.89
C GLU A 51 15.34 7.94 13.76
N TYR A 52 16.16 7.60 12.78
CA TYR A 52 15.76 6.80 11.64
C TYR A 52 16.20 5.36 11.86
N TRP A 53 15.25 4.45 11.88
CA TRP A 53 15.47 3.03 12.08
C TRP A 53 14.94 2.24 10.91
N LEU A 54 15.69 1.24 10.46
CA LEU A 54 15.13 0.17 9.66
C LEU A 54 14.17 -0.61 10.55
N VAL A 55 12.90 -0.60 10.18
CA VAL A 55 11.84 -1.30 10.89
C VAL A 55 11.26 -2.43 10.06
N ARG A 56 10.81 -3.49 10.73
CA ARG A 56 10.23 -4.66 10.09
C ARG A 56 8.97 -5.10 10.81
N THR A 57 7.97 -5.58 10.07
CA THR A 57 6.80 -6.24 10.65
C THR A 57 6.34 -7.38 9.75
N GLU A 58 5.69 -8.38 10.35
CA GLU A 58 5.11 -9.50 9.63
C GLU A 58 3.60 -9.46 9.76
N TRP A 59 2.90 -9.37 8.63
CA TRP A 59 1.46 -9.30 8.60
C TRP A 59 0.90 -10.15 7.46
N ASN A 60 -0.09 -11.00 7.77
CA ASN A 60 -0.67 -11.97 6.84
C ASN A 60 0.35 -12.84 6.07
N GLY A 61 1.46 -13.18 6.72
CA GLY A 61 2.52 -13.98 6.10
C GLY A 61 3.34 -13.22 5.04
N MET A 62 3.24 -11.90 5.01
CA MET A 62 4.13 -11.01 4.28
C MET A 62 5.04 -10.28 5.27
N THR A 63 6.30 -10.11 4.89
CA THR A 63 7.23 -9.23 5.59
C THR A 63 7.11 -7.83 5.00
N TYR A 64 6.94 -6.83 5.85
CA TYR A 64 7.01 -5.42 5.51
C TYR A 64 8.28 -4.87 6.15
N GLU A 65 9.11 -4.21 5.36
CA GLU A 65 10.34 -3.55 5.81
C GLU A 65 10.24 -2.09 5.40
N GLY A 66 10.63 -1.16 6.27
CA GLY A 66 10.56 0.26 5.95
C GLY A 66 11.46 1.08 6.87
N THR A 67 11.47 2.39 6.67
CA THR A 67 12.23 3.33 7.49
C THR A 67 11.29 3.96 8.51
N GLY A 68 11.41 3.58 9.78
CA GLY A 68 10.68 4.16 10.89
C GLY A 68 11.38 5.41 11.38
N VAL A 69 10.65 6.52 11.42
CA VAL A 69 11.11 7.78 11.99
C VAL A 69 10.56 7.90 13.40
N TYR A 70 11.46 7.98 14.37
CA TYR A 70 11.14 8.13 15.78
C TYR A 70 11.44 9.54 16.24
N VAL A 71 10.46 10.20 16.86
CA VAL A 71 10.61 11.53 17.46
C VAL A 71 10.29 11.41 18.93
N HIS A 72 11.23 11.82 19.80
CA HIS A 72 11.10 11.66 21.26
C HIS A 72 10.77 10.24 21.71
N ASP A 73 11.46 9.24 21.14
CA ASP A 73 11.25 7.81 21.42
C ASP A 73 9.86 7.25 21.00
N GLU A 74 9.07 8.02 20.24
CA GLU A 74 7.78 7.59 19.70
C GLU A 74 7.84 7.46 18.17
N LEU A 75 7.29 6.36 17.61
CA LEU A 75 7.23 6.16 16.16
C LEU A 75 6.27 7.19 15.54
N ALA A 76 6.83 8.15 14.80
CA ALA A 76 6.10 9.26 14.19
C ALA A 76 5.59 8.90 12.80
N GLU A 77 6.38 8.16 12.01
CA GLU A 77 6.03 7.71 10.67
C GLU A 77 6.87 6.50 10.23
N VAL A 78 6.38 5.81 9.20
CA VAL A 78 7.15 4.77 8.49
C VAL A 78 7.10 5.09 7.00
N GLU A 79 8.28 5.31 6.43
CA GLU A 79 8.51 5.62 5.02
C GLU A 79 9.12 4.43 4.28
N ASP A 80 9.14 4.51 2.94
CA ASP A 80 9.78 3.52 2.04
C ASP A 80 9.42 2.05 2.36
N ILE A 81 8.14 1.77 2.63
CA ILE A 81 7.69 0.41 2.97
C ILE A 81 7.80 -0.51 1.73
N GLU A 82 8.71 -1.47 1.82
CA GLU A 82 8.90 -2.56 0.89
C GLU A 82 8.25 -3.86 1.39
N ILE A 83 7.56 -4.57 0.50
CA ILE A 83 6.87 -5.83 0.83
C ILE A 83 7.67 -7.00 0.27
N LYS A 84 8.03 -7.95 1.13
CA LYS A 84 8.77 -9.18 0.81
C LYS A 84 7.90 -10.41 1.13
N LYS A 85 7.93 -11.40 0.25
CA LYS A 85 7.22 -12.68 0.37
C LYS A 85 8.20 -13.82 0.57
#